data_AF-A0A3B8ZDP4-F1
#
_entry.id   AF-A0A3B8ZDP4-F1
#
_cell.length_a   1.000
_cell.length_b   1.000
_cell.length_c   1.000
_cell.angle_alpha   90.00
_cell.angle_beta   90.00
_cell.angle_gamma   90.00
#
_symmetry.space_group_name_H-M   'P 1'
#
loop_
_entity.id
_entity.type
_entity.pdbx_description
1 polymer ?
#
loop_
_entity_poly.entity_id
_entity_poly.type
_entity_poly.pdbx_seq_one_letter_code
_entity_poly.pdbx_strand_id
1 'polypeptide(L)'
;MIPTLRDLRYAWEELPQQMLDEQQEKVRQSVRQALLQWADKCGQAADYRDNLPMQCLHPVGHWYELPNLLRNGVLRELLKQQPQVRTLMLHNVDTLGACIDPDILARHLQSRACLSFEVVSRRLEDRGGGLALVDGRPRLVEGLAMPNEEAEFKLSFYNSMTTWIDIDGLLEVFGLSRGSLDQPNVVDQAIRQLARRMPTYITLKEVKKRWGNGQEDVFPVTQFEKLWSDMTALPEVACQFIVVPMLRGQQLKEQTQLDGWLRDGSAASIEQLCSWQ
;
A
#
# COMPACT_ATOMS: atom_id res chain seq x y z
N MET A 1 -0.09 16.57 5.41
CA MET A 1 -1.00 17.50 6.10
C MET A 1 -0.45 17.84 7.48
N ILE A 2 -0.90 18.93 8.09
CA ILE A 2 -0.61 19.24 9.49
C ILE A 2 -1.42 18.28 10.38
N PRO A 3 -0.80 17.55 11.32
CA PRO A 3 -1.51 16.65 12.22
C PRO A 3 -2.54 17.35 13.09
N THR A 4 -3.58 16.62 13.53
CA THR A 4 -4.45 17.14 14.58
C THR A 4 -3.74 17.05 15.93
N LEU A 5 -4.13 17.91 16.89
CA LEU A 5 -3.60 17.84 18.25
C LEU A 5 -3.94 16.51 18.92
N ARG A 6 -5.10 15.93 18.56
CA ARG A 6 -5.53 14.63 19.06
C ARG A 6 -4.59 13.53 18.61
N ASP A 7 -4.24 13.49 17.32
CA ASP A 7 -3.37 12.46 16.76
C ASP A 7 -1.96 12.54 17.37
N LEU A 8 -1.43 13.75 17.54
CA LEU A 8 -0.13 13.97 18.18
C LEU A 8 -0.11 13.48 19.63
N ARG A 9 -1.14 13.83 20.43
CA ARG A 9 -1.25 13.36 21.81
C ARG A 9 -1.36 11.85 21.89
N TYR A 10 -2.25 11.27 21.10
CA TYR A 10 -2.41 9.82 21.03
C TYR A 10 -1.06 9.12 20.73
N ALA A 11 -0.34 9.59 19.71
CA ALA A 11 0.92 9.01 19.31
C ALA A 11 2.04 9.14 20.35
N TRP A 12 1.97 10.13 21.24
CA TRP A 12 3.03 10.44 22.20
C TRP A 12 2.73 9.98 23.63
N GLU A 13 1.45 9.84 23.98
CA GLU A 13 0.97 9.57 25.32
C GLU A 13 0.35 8.17 25.44
N GLU A 14 -0.27 7.66 24.38
CA GLU A 14 -0.96 6.36 24.41
C GLU A 14 -0.16 5.22 23.77
N LEU A 15 0.65 5.52 22.75
CA LEU A 15 1.52 4.51 22.13
C LEU A 15 2.82 4.29 22.94
N PRO A 16 3.38 3.06 22.95
CA PRO A 16 4.65 2.77 23.62
C PRO A 16 5.76 3.75 23.20
N GLN A 17 6.45 4.33 24.18
CA GLN A 17 7.56 5.25 23.97
C GLN A 17 8.85 4.66 24.52
N GLN A 18 9.97 5.05 23.91
CA GLN A 18 11.27 4.82 24.52
C GLN A 18 11.34 5.50 25.89
N MET A 19 11.80 4.78 26.91
CA MET A 19 12.14 5.38 28.19
C MET A 19 13.44 6.16 28.08
N LEU A 20 13.41 7.41 28.50
CA LEU A 20 14.56 8.33 28.49
C LEU A 20 14.92 8.69 29.93
N ASP A 21 16.13 9.23 30.12
CA ASP A 21 16.47 9.84 31.41
C ASP A 21 15.64 11.10 31.68
N GLU A 22 15.66 11.59 32.92
CA GLU A 22 14.82 12.73 33.33
C GLU A 22 15.11 14.01 32.54
N GLN A 23 16.37 14.26 32.17
CA GLN A 23 16.74 15.48 31.45
C GLN A 23 16.28 15.40 29.99
N GLN A 24 16.51 14.26 29.34
CA GLN A 24 16.04 13.96 28.00
C GLN A 24 14.52 13.99 27.92
N GLU A 25 13.83 13.50 28.95
CA GLU A 25 12.37 13.54 29.03
C GLU A 25 11.84 14.97 29.08
N LYS A 26 12.45 15.85 29.88
CA LYS A 26 12.09 17.28 29.93
C LYS A 26 12.28 17.95 28.57
N VAL A 27 13.39 17.67 27.89
CA VAL A 27 13.64 18.18 26.53
C VAL A 27 12.58 17.67 25.55
N ARG A 28 12.27 16.37 25.57
CA ARG A 28 11.24 15.76 24.74
C ARG A 28 9.87 16.40 24.95
N GLN A 29 9.47 16.60 26.21
CA GLN A 29 8.22 17.27 26.56
C GLN A 29 8.18 18.71 26.05
N SER A 30 9.27 19.47 26.19
CA SER A 30 9.35 20.84 25.65
C SER A 30 9.20 20.87 24.13
N VAL A 31 9.84 19.95 23.41
CA VAL A 31 9.72 19.85 21.95
C VAL A 31 8.28 19.50 21.56
N ARG A 32 7.66 18.51 22.21
CA ARG A 32 6.26 18.13 21.96
C ARG A 32 5.29 19.28 22.18
N GLN A 33 5.46 20.07 23.25
CA GLN A 33 4.64 21.26 23.49
C GLN A 33 4.80 22.30 22.38
N ALA A 34 6.02 22.55 21.92
CA ALA A 34 6.26 23.44 20.78
C ALA A 34 5.58 22.94 19.49
N LEU A 35 5.64 21.64 19.23
CA LEU A 35 5.00 21.01 18.07
C LEU A 35 3.47 21.04 18.14
N LEU A 36 2.87 20.87 19.33
CA LEU A 36 1.42 21.08 19.52
C LEU A 36 1.02 22.52 19.20
N GLN A 37 1.77 23.50 19.72
CA GLN A 37 1.50 24.91 19.44
C GLN A 37 1.68 25.24 17.95
N TRP A 38 2.68 24.65 17.30
CA TRP A 38 2.87 24.78 15.85
C TRP A 38 1.67 24.24 15.08
N ALA A 39 1.21 23.01 15.38
CA ALA A 39 0.08 22.40 14.69
C ALA A 39 -1.22 23.20 14.89
N ASP A 40 -1.45 23.73 16.09
CA ASP A 40 -2.60 24.58 16.40
C ASP A 40 -2.57 25.89 15.59
N LYS A 41 -1.42 26.58 15.57
CA LYS A 41 -1.24 27.85 14.85
C LYS A 41 -1.32 27.70 13.33
N CYS A 42 -0.75 26.63 12.78
CA CYS A 42 -0.73 26.41 11.33
C CYS A 42 -2.06 25.84 10.79
N GLY A 43 -2.95 25.38 11.68
CA GLY A 43 -4.26 24.83 11.33
C GLY A 43 -4.23 23.30 11.22
N GLN A 44 -4.93 22.64 12.13
CA GLN A 44 -5.06 21.18 12.15
C GLN A 44 -5.71 20.66 10.87
N ALA A 45 -5.19 19.56 10.34
CA ALA A 45 -5.63 18.92 9.09
C ALA A 45 -5.50 19.77 7.82
N ALA A 46 -4.90 20.97 7.89
CA ALA A 46 -4.61 21.77 6.72
C ALA A 46 -3.41 21.21 5.94
N ASP A 47 -3.24 21.67 4.69
CA ASP A 47 -2.08 21.31 3.88
C ASP A 47 -0.79 21.82 4.55
N TYR A 48 0.21 20.95 4.65
CA TYR A 48 1.55 21.37 5.01
C TYR A 48 2.24 21.93 3.77
N ARG A 49 2.49 23.24 3.74
CA ARG A 49 3.07 23.95 2.58
C ARG A 49 4.40 24.65 2.88
N ASP A 50 4.85 24.60 4.13
CA ASP A 50 5.98 25.36 4.64
C ASP A 50 7.31 24.56 4.57
N ASN A 51 7.63 24.05 3.39
CA ASN A 51 8.87 23.34 3.07
C ASN A 51 9.11 23.32 1.55
N LEU A 52 10.18 22.66 1.10
CA LEU A 52 10.40 22.32 -0.31
C LEU A 52 9.21 21.51 -0.83
N PRO A 53 8.77 21.72 -2.09
CA PRO A 53 7.59 21.03 -2.64
C PRO A 53 7.62 19.50 -2.47
N MET A 54 8.79 18.87 -2.63
CA MET A 54 8.94 17.41 -2.48
C MET A 54 8.89 16.91 -1.04
N GLN A 55 9.03 17.80 -0.05
CA GLN A 55 8.82 17.50 1.37
C GLN A 55 7.38 17.82 1.82
N CYS A 56 6.55 18.38 0.93
CA CYS A 56 5.14 18.71 1.17
C CYS A 56 4.17 17.72 0.53
N LEU A 57 4.67 16.82 -0.33
CA LEU A 57 3.88 15.85 -1.08
C LEU A 57 4.21 14.43 -0.60
N HIS A 58 3.21 13.56 -0.62
CA HIS A 58 3.35 12.14 -0.33
C HIS A 58 2.46 11.31 -1.27
N PRO A 59 2.84 10.07 -1.61
CA PRO A 59 1.97 9.17 -2.35
C PRO A 59 0.74 8.82 -1.50
N VAL A 60 -0.44 8.71 -2.13
CA VAL A 60 -1.72 8.48 -1.44
C VAL A 60 -2.11 7.00 -1.33
N GLY A 61 -1.11 6.12 -1.41
CA GLY A 61 -1.26 4.67 -1.37
C GLY A 61 -1.51 4.02 -2.74
N HIS A 62 -1.06 2.77 -2.85
CA HIS A 62 -1.02 2.01 -4.10
C HIS A 62 -2.41 1.57 -4.63
N TRP A 63 -3.50 1.78 -3.87
CA TRP A 63 -4.84 1.58 -4.43
C TRP A 63 -5.09 2.46 -5.66
N TYR A 64 -4.46 3.64 -5.74
CA TYR A 64 -4.66 4.59 -6.83
C TYR A 64 -3.94 4.24 -8.13
N GLU A 65 -3.05 3.23 -8.16
CA GLU A 65 -2.36 2.83 -9.40
C GLU A 65 -3.35 2.41 -10.49
N LEU A 66 -4.32 1.58 -10.14
CA LEU A 66 -5.32 1.07 -11.08
C LEU A 66 -6.41 2.10 -11.44
N PRO A 67 -7.02 2.84 -10.50
CA PRO A 67 -7.82 4.03 -10.82
C PRO A 67 -7.11 5.02 -11.73
N ASN A 68 -5.80 5.26 -11.54
CA ASN A 68 -5.06 6.17 -12.40
C ASN A 68 -4.89 5.59 -13.81
N LEU A 69 -4.73 4.28 -13.97
CA LEU A 69 -4.74 3.59 -15.26
C LEU A 69 -6.06 3.81 -16.04
N LEU A 70 -7.20 3.86 -15.32
CA LEU A 70 -8.50 4.20 -15.90
C LEU A 70 -8.54 5.69 -16.27
N ARG A 71 -8.17 6.55 -15.32
CA ARG A 71 -8.31 8.01 -15.39
C ARG A 71 -7.43 8.65 -16.45
N ASN A 72 -6.19 8.22 -16.59
CA ASN A 72 -5.24 8.77 -17.56
C ASN A 72 -5.44 8.19 -18.98
N GLY A 73 -6.35 7.22 -19.14
CA GLY A 73 -6.68 6.61 -20.43
C GLY A 73 -5.68 5.56 -20.91
N VAL A 74 -4.72 5.13 -20.09
CA VAL A 74 -3.78 4.05 -20.46
C VAL A 74 -4.52 2.73 -20.68
N LEU A 75 -5.46 2.35 -19.79
CA LEU A 75 -6.25 1.13 -20.02
C LEU A 75 -7.09 1.23 -21.29
N ARG A 76 -7.70 2.41 -21.52
CA ARG A 76 -8.48 2.67 -22.74
C ARG A 76 -7.65 2.45 -23.99
N GLU A 77 -6.44 3.01 -24.03
CA GLU A 77 -5.55 2.88 -25.17
C GLU A 77 -5.10 1.43 -25.38
N LEU A 78 -4.73 0.74 -24.29
CA LEU A 78 -4.40 -0.69 -24.33
C LEU A 78 -5.54 -1.51 -24.94
N LEU A 79 -6.79 -1.29 -24.50
CA LEU A 79 -7.94 -2.04 -24.99
C LEU A 79 -8.35 -1.67 -26.42
N LYS A 80 -8.02 -0.47 -26.90
CA LYS A 80 -8.19 -0.10 -28.32
C LYS A 80 -7.19 -0.84 -29.21
N GLN A 81 -5.94 -0.93 -28.76
CA GLN A 81 -4.88 -1.61 -29.50
C GLN A 81 -4.98 -3.14 -29.43
N GLN A 82 -5.40 -3.67 -28.28
CA GLN A 82 -5.45 -5.09 -27.97
C GLN A 82 -6.79 -5.47 -27.32
N PRO A 83 -7.91 -5.44 -28.08
CA PRO A 83 -9.25 -5.66 -27.55
C PRO A 83 -9.46 -7.04 -26.92
N GLN A 84 -8.62 -8.01 -27.25
CA GLN A 84 -8.62 -9.37 -26.69
C GLN A 84 -8.01 -9.46 -25.28
N VAL A 85 -7.37 -8.41 -24.78
CA VAL A 85 -6.84 -8.39 -23.40
C VAL A 85 -8.02 -8.46 -22.43
N ARG A 86 -7.93 -9.40 -21.48
CA ARG A 86 -8.95 -9.68 -20.46
C ARG A 86 -8.41 -9.60 -19.04
N THR A 87 -7.12 -9.87 -18.87
CA THR A 87 -6.49 -10.00 -17.56
C THR A 87 -5.29 -9.08 -17.46
N LEU A 88 -5.16 -8.40 -16.32
CA LEU A 88 -3.95 -7.68 -15.94
C LEU A 88 -3.27 -8.43 -14.78
N MET A 89 -1.95 -8.34 -14.73
CA MET A 89 -1.17 -8.72 -13.56
C MET A 89 -0.60 -7.45 -12.94
N LEU A 90 -0.98 -7.14 -11.71
CA LEU A 90 -0.45 -6.04 -10.91
C LEU A 90 0.51 -6.63 -9.87
N HIS A 91 1.72 -6.10 -9.75
CA HIS A 91 2.67 -6.54 -8.74
C HIS A 91 3.53 -5.38 -8.23
N ASN A 92 4.07 -5.51 -7.02
CA ASN A 92 5.08 -4.57 -6.55
C ASN A 92 6.38 -4.74 -7.33
N VAL A 93 7.10 -3.63 -7.51
CA VAL A 93 8.43 -3.62 -8.15
C VAL A 93 9.47 -4.38 -7.32
N ASP A 94 9.30 -4.45 -5.99
CA ASP A 94 10.18 -5.18 -5.08
C ASP A 94 9.87 -6.69 -5.01
N THR A 95 8.77 -7.17 -5.62
CA THR A 95 8.47 -8.59 -5.80
C THR A 95 9.19 -9.12 -7.02
N LEU A 96 10.51 -9.32 -6.91
CA LEU A 96 11.39 -9.61 -8.06
C LEU A 96 11.06 -10.92 -8.79
N GLY A 97 10.43 -11.88 -8.12
CA GLY A 97 10.03 -13.17 -8.70
C GLY A 97 8.71 -13.15 -9.46
N ALA A 98 8.01 -12.02 -9.48
CA ALA A 98 6.73 -11.90 -10.18
C ALA A 98 6.94 -11.97 -11.69
N CYS A 99 6.43 -13.02 -12.32
CA CYS A 99 6.44 -13.20 -13.78
C CYS A 99 5.10 -13.75 -14.27
N ILE A 100 4.86 -13.74 -15.58
CA ILE A 100 3.65 -14.35 -16.14
C ILE A 100 3.77 -15.87 -16.04
N ASP A 101 2.90 -16.49 -15.24
CA ASP A 101 2.81 -17.93 -15.06
C ASP A 101 1.49 -18.44 -15.69
N PRO A 102 1.55 -19.27 -16.74
CA PRO A 102 0.35 -19.80 -17.40
C PRO A 102 -0.57 -20.62 -16.50
N ASP A 103 -0.03 -21.36 -15.52
CA ASP A 103 -0.82 -22.20 -14.62
C ASP A 103 -1.60 -21.33 -13.63
N ILE A 104 -0.98 -20.27 -13.12
CA ILE A 104 -1.65 -19.30 -12.24
C ILE A 104 -2.71 -18.52 -13.01
N LEU A 105 -2.38 -18.06 -14.23
CA LEU A 105 -3.35 -17.41 -15.10
C LEU A 105 -4.55 -18.32 -15.40
N ALA A 106 -4.30 -19.60 -15.71
CA ALA A 106 -5.36 -20.57 -15.96
C ALA A 106 -6.26 -20.75 -14.73
N ARG A 107 -5.69 -20.81 -13.51
CA ARG A 107 -6.47 -20.86 -12.26
C ARG A 107 -7.32 -19.62 -12.06
N HIS A 108 -6.78 -18.43 -12.31
CA HIS A 108 -7.54 -17.18 -12.24
C HIS A 108 -8.73 -17.22 -13.21
N LEU A 109 -8.50 -17.56 -14.48
CA LEU A 109 -9.55 -17.66 -15.50
C LEU A 109 -10.63 -18.70 -15.15
N GLN A 110 -10.23 -19.88 -14.65
CA GLN A 110 -11.17 -20.93 -14.25
C GLN A 110 -12.01 -20.54 -13.03
N SER A 111 -11.42 -19.80 -12.09
CA SER A 111 -12.12 -19.35 -10.88
C SER A 111 -13.22 -18.32 -11.16
N ARG A 112 -13.14 -17.62 -12.30
CA ARG A 112 -14.01 -16.49 -12.66
C ARG A 112 -14.04 -15.38 -11.60
N ALA A 113 -12.99 -15.29 -10.79
CA ALA A 113 -12.83 -14.25 -9.80
C ALA A 113 -12.53 -12.92 -10.47
N CYS A 114 -13.01 -11.83 -9.86
CA CYS A 114 -12.59 -10.48 -10.25
C CYS A 114 -11.10 -10.28 -9.95
N LEU A 115 -10.67 -10.70 -8.75
CA LEU A 115 -9.29 -10.56 -8.27
C LEU A 115 -8.77 -11.90 -7.77
N SER A 116 -7.54 -12.27 -8.13
CA SER A 116 -6.82 -13.37 -7.51
C SER A 116 -5.49 -12.88 -6.96
N PHE A 117 -5.35 -12.89 -5.64
CA PHE A 117 -4.15 -12.46 -4.94
C PHE A 117 -3.22 -13.65 -4.73
N GLU A 118 -1.95 -13.49 -5.06
CA GLU A 118 -0.93 -14.45 -4.69
C GLU A 118 -0.48 -14.21 -3.24
N VAL A 119 -0.28 -15.30 -2.51
CA VAL A 119 0.21 -15.28 -1.14
C VAL A 119 1.33 -16.30 -0.99
N VAL A 120 2.29 -16.03 -0.11
CA VAL A 120 3.38 -16.95 0.22
C VAL A 120 3.28 -17.37 1.68
N SER A 121 3.90 -18.50 2.03
CA SER A 121 4.06 -18.88 3.44
C SER A 121 4.83 -17.79 4.17
N ARG A 122 4.31 -17.36 5.32
CA ARG A 122 4.89 -16.27 6.11
C ARG A 122 6.22 -16.67 6.76
N ARG A 123 7.21 -15.80 6.65
CA ARG A 123 8.51 -15.87 7.36
C ARG A 123 8.52 -14.91 8.56
N LEU A 124 9.48 -15.11 9.46
CA LEU A 124 9.64 -14.27 10.66
C LEU A 124 9.97 -12.81 10.32
N GLU A 125 10.68 -12.60 9.21
CA GLU A 125 11.10 -11.28 8.72
C GLU A 125 10.04 -10.55 7.91
N ASP A 126 8.95 -11.23 7.53
CA ASP A 126 7.87 -10.61 6.75
C ASP A 126 7.09 -9.64 7.64
N ARG A 127 7.14 -8.36 7.26
CA ARG A 127 6.40 -7.28 7.92
C ARG A 127 5.30 -6.76 7.02
N GLY A 128 4.09 -6.67 7.57
CA GLY A 128 2.91 -6.13 6.91
C GLY A 128 1.72 -7.08 6.92
N GLY A 129 0.76 -6.80 6.05
CA GLY A 129 -0.50 -7.54 5.99
C GLY A 129 -0.37 -8.99 5.55
N GLY A 130 -1.43 -9.76 5.81
CA GLY A 130 -1.52 -11.16 5.40
C GLY A 130 -2.96 -11.64 5.27
N LEU A 131 -3.13 -12.90 4.87
CA LEU A 131 -4.45 -13.51 4.70
C LEU A 131 -5.01 -13.92 6.05
N ALA A 132 -6.22 -13.45 6.36
CA ALA A 132 -6.96 -13.78 7.57
C ALA A 132 -8.42 -14.13 7.24
N LEU A 133 -9.09 -14.79 8.18
CA LEU A 133 -10.55 -14.90 8.18
C LEU A 133 -11.12 -13.75 9.01
N VAL A 134 -11.90 -12.88 8.37
CA VAL A 134 -12.62 -11.78 9.02
C VAL A 134 -14.11 -11.99 8.74
N ASP A 135 -14.90 -12.11 9.79
CA ASP A 135 -16.34 -12.44 9.72
C ASP A 135 -16.63 -13.67 8.84
N GLY A 136 -15.76 -14.69 8.94
CA GLY A 136 -15.87 -15.95 8.20
C GLY A 136 -15.46 -15.86 6.73
N ARG A 137 -14.95 -14.72 6.25
CA ARG A 137 -14.49 -14.54 4.86
C ARG A 137 -12.98 -14.32 4.79
N PRO A 138 -12.28 -15.01 3.88
CA PRO A 138 -10.87 -14.74 3.62
C PRO A 138 -10.67 -13.31 3.11
N ARG A 139 -9.80 -12.55 3.78
CA ARG A 139 -9.45 -11.16 3.46
C ARG A 139 -7.97 -10.92 3.67
N LEU A 140 -7.39 -10.06 2.85
CA LEU A 140 -6.08 -9.49 3.17
C LEU A 140 -6.30 -8.39 4.21
N VAL A 141 -5.60 -8.49 5.32
CA VAL A 141 -5.65 -7.52 6.42
C VAL A 141 -4.28 -6.87 6.51
N GLU A 142 -4.25 -5.56 6.30
CA GLU A 142 -3.03 -4.76 6.36
C GLU A 142 -2.51 -4.67 7.80
N GLY A 143 -1.18 -4.59 7.97
CA GLY A 143 -0.57 -4.52 9.30
C GLY A 143 -1.11 -3.34 10.13
N LEU A 144 -1.35 -2.19 9.49
CA LEU A 144 -1.95 -1.00 10.11
C LEU A 144 -3.39 -1.20 10.58
N ALA A 145 -4.10 -2.21 10.06
CA ALA A 145 -5.46 -2.56 10.48
C ALA A 145 -5.48 -3.57 11.63
N MET A 146 -4.32 -4.12 12.01
CA MET A 146 -4.24 -5.12 13.07
C MET A 146 -4.30 -4.46 14.45
N PRO A 147 -4.88 -5.14 15.46
CA PRO A 147 -4.99 -4.59 16.80
C PRO A 147 -3.65 -4.42 17.52
N ASN A 148 -2.63 -5.19 17.14
CA ASN A 148 -1.27 -5.14 17.67
C ASN A 148 -0.30 -5.90 16.75
N GLU A 149 1.00 -5.70 16.96
CA GLU A 149 2.07 -6.36 16.20
C GLU A 149 2.08 -7.90 16.39
N GLU A 150 1.65 -8.40 17.55
CA GLU A 150 1.62 -9.85 17.82
C GLU A 150 0.63 -10.58 16.90
N ALA A 151 -0.49 -9.94 16.56
CA ALA A 151 -1.51 -10.50 15.68
C ALA A 151 -0.95 -10.85 14.30
N GLU A 152 0.04 -10.09 13.83
CA GLU A 152 0.74 -10.34 12.56
C GLU A 152 1.36 -11.75 12.54
N PHE A 153 2.01 -12.16 13.63
CA PHE A 153 2.67 -13.47 13.74
C PHE A 153 1.71 -14.66 13.78
N LYS A 154 0.40 -14.41 13.95
CA LYS A 154 -0.64 -15.46 13.94
C LYS A 154 -1.08 -15.82 12.52
N LEU A 155 -0.68 -15.03 11.52
CA LEU A 155 -1.01 -15.28 10.12
C LEU A 155 -0.09 -16.33 9.52
N SER A 156 -0.65 -17.25 8.72
CA SER A 156 0.14 -18.27 8.01
C SER A 156 0.62 -17.82 6.64
N PHE A 157 -0.06 -16.84 6.05
CA PHE A 157 0.20 -16.40 4.68
C PHE A 157 0.47 -14.90 4.64
N TYR A 158 1.54 -14.55 3.95
CA TYR A 158 1.97 -13.18 3.66
C TYR A 158 1.50 -12.76 2.26
N ASN A 159 1.08 -11.51 2.12
CA ASN A 159 0.63 -10.94 0.85
C ASN A 159 1.84 -10.59 -0.04
N SER A 160 1.99 -11.24 -1.20
CA SER A 160 3.08 -10.92 -2.13
C SER A 160 2.86 -9.62 -2.90
N MET A 161 1.68 -9.00 -2.75
CA MET A 161 1.21 -7.87 -3.55
C MET A 161 1.13 -8.16 -5.05
N THR A 162 1.05 -9.44 -5.45
CA THR A 162 0.79 -9.85 -6.83
C THR A 162 -0.69 -10.16 -6.98
N THR A 163 -1.38 -9.49 -7.91
CA THR A 163 -2.82 -9.64 -8.17
C THR A 163 -3.07 -9.87 -9.64
N TRP A 164 -3.82 -10.92 -9.96
CA TRP A 164 -4.43 -11.15 -11.27
C TRP A 164 -5.83 -10.55 -11.29
N ILE A 165 -6.14 -9.79 -12.33
CA ILE A 165 -7.30 -8.92 -12.37
C ILE A 165 -8.09 -9.19 -13.65
N ASP A 166 -9.34 -9.64 -13.51
CA ASP A 166 -10.29 -9.65 -14.62
C ASP A 166 -10.74 -8.21 -14.90
N ILE A 167 -10.45 -7.72 -16.11
CA ILE A 167 -10.67 -6.32 -16.47
C ILE A 167 -12.16 -5.99 -16.44
N ASP A 168 -13.01 -6.86 -16.99
CA ASP A 168 -14.44 -6.57 -17.11
C ASP A 168 -15.14 -6.63 -15.75
N GLY A 169 -14.82 -7.62 -14.91
CA GLY A 169 -15.28 -7.72 -13.53
C GLY A 169 -14.80 -6.55 -12.67
N LEU A 170 -13.57 -6.09 -12.86
CA LEU A 170 -13.09 -4.88 -12.18
C LEU A 170 -13.87 -3.63 -12.64
N LEU A 171 -14.07 -3.45 -13.94
CA LEU A 171 -14.86 -2.33 -14.45
C LEU A 171 -16.27 -2.35 -13.87
N GLU A 172 -16.90 -3.52 -13.75
CA GLU A 172 -18.21 -3.68 -13.10
C GLU A 172 -18.18 -3.23 -11.63
N VAL A 173 -17.13 -3.54 -10.86
CA VAL A 173 -16.94 -3.05 -9.49
C VAL A 173 -16.90 -1.51 -9.42
N PHE A 174 -16.31 -0.85 -10.41
CA PHE A 174 -16.33 0.61 -10.55
C PHE A 174 -17.67 1.15 -11.10
N GLY A 175 -18.61 0.29 -11.51
CA GLY A 175 -19.83 0.69 -12.22
C GLY A 175 -19.58 1.16 -13.65
N LEU A 176 -18.52 0.64 -14.28
CA LEU A 176 -18.05 0.98 -15.60
C LEU A 176 -18.17 -0.22 -16.56
N SER A 177 -18.10 0.09 -17.84
CA SER A 177 -17.86 -0.87 -18.93
C SER A 177 -16.65 -0.41 -19.73
N ARG A 178 -16.15 -1.24 -20.65
CA ARG A 178 -15.07 -0.83 -21.56
C ARG A 178 -15.42 0.45 -22.34
N GLY A 179 -16.68 0.61 -22.77
CA GLY A 179 -17.15 1.80 -23.48
C GLY A 179 -17.24 3.06 -22.60
N SER A 180 -17.33 2.89 -21.28
CA SER A 180 -17.30 4.01 -20.32
C SER A 180 -15.91 4.67 -20.25
N LEU A 181 -14.85 3.97 -20.65
CA LEU A 181 -13.47 4.48 -20.59
C LEU A 181 -13.21 5.65 -21.55
N ASP A 182 -14.05 5.84 -22.57
CA ASP A 182 -14.01 7.01 -23.46
C ASP A 182 -14.66 8.27 -22.84
N GLN A 183 -15.21 8.17 -21.62
CA GLN A 183 -15.95 9.26 -20.96
C GLN A 183 -15.26 9.68 -19.64
N PRO A 184 -14.28 10.61 -19.68
CA PRO A 184 -13.46 10.95 -18.51
C PRO A 184 -14.27 11.36 -17.27
N ASN A 185 -15.38 12.08 -17.45
CA ASN A 185 -16.23 12.50 -16.33
C ASN A 185 -16.91 11.31 -15.63
N VAL A 186 -17.31 10.29 -16.39
CA VAL A 186 -17.92 9.06 -15.86
C VAL A 186 -16.87 8.25 -15.10
N VAL A 187 -15.66 8.12 -15.67
CA VAL A 187 -14.52 7.46 -15.02
C VAL A 187 -14.15 8.17 -13.70
N ASP A 188 -14.02 9.49 -13.71
CA ASP A 188 -13.71 10.29 -12.51
C ASP A 188 -14.78 10.11 -11.43
N GLN A 189 -16.06 10.07 -11.81
CA GLN A 189 -17.17 9.85 -10.88
C GLN A 189 -17.12 8.45 -10.27
N ALA A 190 -16.92 7.42 -11.09
CA ALA A 190 -16.80 6.02 -10.65
C ALA A 190 -15.63 5.83 -9.65
N ILE A 191 -14.46 6.39 -9.97
CA ILE A 191 -13.30 6.35 -9.07
C ILE A 191 -13.62 7.00 -7.73
N ARG A 192 -14.25 8.18 -7.73
CA ARG A 192 -14.65 8.87 -6.49
C ARG A 192 -15.67 8.07 -5.68
N GLN A 193 -16.62 7.40 -6.33
CA GLN A 193 -17.63 6.58 -5.66
C GLN A 193 -16.99 5.38 -4.95
N LEU A 194 -16.09 4.65 -5.61
CA LEU A 194 -15.40 3.53 -4.98
C LEU A 194 -14.41 3.98 -3.90
N ALA A 195 -13.65 5.06 -4.15
CA ALA A 195 -12.67 5.60 -3.19
C ALA A 195 -13.28 5.96 -1.83
N ARG A 196 -14.55 6.41 -1.80
CA ARG A 196 -15.29 6.72 -0.56
C ARG A 196 -15.57 5.49 0.31
N ARG A 197 -15.57 4.30 -0.29
CA ARG A 197 -15.84 3.02 0.39
C ARG A 197 -14.55 2.32 0.83
N MET A 198 -13.42 2.68 0.23
CA MET A 198 -12.12 2.16 0.63
C MET A 198 -11.71 2.74 1.99
N PRO A 199 -11.09 1.94 2.87
CA PRO A 199 -10.40 2.44 4.05
C PRO A 199 -9.39 3.54 3.70
N THR A 200 -9.12 4.41 4.67
CA THR A 200 -8.04 5.40 4.59
C THR A 200 -7.19 5.23 5.85
N TYR A 201 -5.95 4.81 5.67
CA TYR A 201 -4.99 4.75 6.76
C TYR A 201 -4.38 6.12 6.97
N ILE A 202 -4.15 6.47 8.22
CA ILE A 202 -3.56 7.74 8.62
C ILE A 202 -2.31 7.40 9.41
N THR A 203 -1.16 7.93 8.99
CA THR A 203 0.11 7.73 9.69
C THR A 203 0.78 9.06 9.97
N LEU A 204 1.47 9.14 11.11
CA LEU A 204 2.36 10.25 11.40
C LEU A 204 3.75 9.92 10.83
N LYS A 205 4.32 10.89 10.13
CA LYS A 205 5.68 10.87 9.61
C LYS A 205 6.40 12.14 10.02
N GLU A 206 7.69 12.17 9.79
CA GLU A 206 8.53 13.32 10.08
C GLU A 206 9.12 13.86 8.77
N VAL A 207 9.09 15.19 8.63
CA VAL A 207 9.75 15.89 7.52
C VAL A 207 10.79 16.84 8.09
N LYS A 208 11.94 16.89 7.41
CA LYS A 208 13.04 17.79 7.77
C LYS A 208 12.88 19.10 7.03
N LYS A 209 12.93 20.21 7.76
CA LYS A 209 12.93 21.56 7.20
C LYS A 209 14.28 22.22 7.47
N ARG A 210 14.99 22.56 6.40
CA ARG A 210 16.26 23.28 6.49
C ARG A 210 16.05 24.78 6.29
N TRP A 211 16.69 25.58 7.13
CA TRP A 211 16.61 27.05 7.06
C TRP A 211 17.89 27.71 7.56
N GLY A 212 18.01 29.02 7.32
CA GLY A 212 19.18 29.80 7.72
C GLY A 212 20.50 29.23 7.19
N ASN A 213 21.51 29.18 8.06
CA ASN A 213 22.87 28.72 7.73
C ASN A 213 23.06 27.22 8.02
N GLY A 214 22.08 26.38 7.68
CA GLY A 214 22.14 24.93 7.87
C GLY A 214 21.45 24.41 9.14
N GLN A 215 20.52 25.18 9.70
CA GLN A 215 19.65 24.70 10.77
C GLN A 215 18.64 23.70 10.18
N GLU A 216 18.30 22.67 10.95
CA GLU A 216 17.35 21.63 10.56
C GLU A 216 16.35 21.42 11.70
N ASP A 217 15.06 21.63 11.40
CA ASP A 217 13.95 21.30 12.29
C ASP A 217 13.20 20.08 11.75
N VAL A 218 12.63 19.28 12.65
CA VAL A 218 11.83 18.10 12.31
C VAL A 218 10.38 18.36 12.68
N PHE A 219 9.48 18.28 11.70
CA PHE A 219 8.06 18.51 11.88
C PHE A 219 7.27 17.22 11.69
N PRO A 220 6.32 16.89 12.58
CA PRO A 220 5.40 15.80 12.37
C PRO A 220 4.38 16.22 11.30
N VAL A 221 4.14 15.32 10.34
CA VAL A 221 3.13 15.47 9.29
C VAL A 221 2.25 14.24 9.27
N THR A 222 1.01 14.45 8.87
CA THR A 222 0.06 13.36 8.64
C THR A 222 0.06 13.00 7.16
N GLN A 223 0.32 11.72 6.89
CA GLN A 223 0.12 11.09 5.59
C GLN A 223 -1.15 10.25 5.64
N PHE A 224 -1.78 10.08 4.49
CA PHE A 224 -2.95 9.23 4.33
C PHE A 224 -2.81 8.37 3.09
N GLU A 225 -3.26 7.13 3.19
CA GLU A 225 -3.08 6.12 2.15
C GLU A 225 -4.30 5.22 2.00
N LYS A 226 -4.57 4.80 0.76
CA LYS A 226 -5.51 3.73 0.43
C LYS A 226 -4.73 2.53 -0.11
N LEU A 227 -5.00 1.34 0.41
CA LEU A 227 -4.23 0.14 0.09
C LEU A 227 -5.04 -0.78 -0.83
N TRP A 228 -4.39 -1.29 -1.87
CA TRP A 228 -4.99 -2.17 -2.88
C TRP A 228 -5.61 -3.43 -2.29
N SER A 229 -4.98 -4.04 -1.28
CA SER A 229 -5.46 -5.26 -0.64
C SER A 229 -6.82 -5.10 0.06
N ASP A 230 -7.20 -3.87 0.42
CA ASP A 230 -8.52 -3.58 0.98
C ASP A 230 -9.65 -3.82 -0.01
N MET A 231 -9.35 -4.02 -1.31
CA MET A 231 -10.35 -4.49 -2.28
C MET A 231 -10.98 -5.81 -1.83
N THR A 232 -10.22 -6.66 -1.10
CA THR A 232 -10.74 -7.91 -0.53
C THR A 232 -11.79 -7.70 0.57
N ALA A 233 -11.90 -6.49 1.12
CA ALA A 233 -12.92 -6.14 2.11
C ALA A 233 -14.29 -5.86 1.49
N LEU A 234 -14.34 -5.56 0.19
CA LEU A 234 -15.57 -5.21 -0.50
C LEU A 234 -16.37 -6.49 -0.84
N PRO A 235 -17.60 -6.66 -0.34
CA PRO A 235 -18.36 -7.90 -0.51
C PRO A 235 -18.67 -8.26 -1.97
N GLU A 236 -18.80 -7.26 -2.84
CA GLU A 236 -19.09 -7.45 -4.26
C GLU A 236 -17.85 -7.80 -5.09
N VAL A 237 -16.65 -7.70 -4.53
CA VAL A 237 -15.41 -8.04 -5.24
C VAL A 237 -15.12 -9.52 -5.03
N ALA A 238 -15.42 -10.32 -6.05
CA ALA A 238 -15.12 -11.75 -6.03
C ALA A 238 -13.60 -11.98 -5.99
N CYS A 239 -13.07 -12.30 -4.81
CA CYS A 239 -11.65 -12.50 -4.56
C CYS A 239 -11.30 -13.99 -4.43
N GLN A 240 -10.11 -14.36 -4.90
CA GLN A 240 -9.48 -15.67 -4.68
C GLN A 240 -8.05 -15.50 -4.20
N PHE A 241 -7.52 -16.53 -3.56
CA PHE A 241 -6.16 -16.53 -3.00
C PHE A 241 -5.40 -17.74 -3.53
N ILE A 242 -4.21 -17.51 -4.06
CA ILE A 242 -3.37 -18.55 -4.67
C ILE A 242 -2.07 -18.60 -3.87
N VAL A 243 -1.82 -19.74 -3.22
CA VAL A 243 -0.53 -19.96 -2.56
C VAL A 243 0.52 -20.23 -3.63
N VAL A 244 1.57 -19.43 -3.65
CA VAL A 244 2.67 -19.53 -4.62
C VAL A 244 4.00 -19.83 -3.92
N PRO A 245 5.01 -20.34 -4.66
CA PRO A 245 6.35 -20.51 -4.11
C PRO A 245 6.93 -19.19 -3.58
N MET A 246 7.68 -19.27 -2.48
CA MET A 246 8.34 -18.12 -1.85
C MET A 246 9.15 -17.30 -2.85
N LEU A 247 9.93 -17.97 -3.71
CA LEU A 247 10.79 -17.34 -4.72
C LEU A 247 10.03 -16.41 -5.68
N ARG A 248 8.75 -16.70 -5.93
CA ARG A 248 7.87 -15.89 -6.79
C ARG A 248 7.33 -14.65 -6.07
N GLY A 249 6.97 -14.79 -4.79
CA GLY A 249 6.18 -13.79 -4.06
C GLY A 249 6.93 -13.03 -2.96
N GLN A 250 8.19 -13.36 -2.69
CA GLN A 250 9.00 -12.62 -1.72
C GLN A 250 9.30 -11.20 -2.20
N GLN A 251 9.46 -10.29 -1.24
CA GLN A 251 9.74 -8.88 -1.47
C GLN A 251 11.08 -8.48 -0.88
N LEU A 252 11.79 -7.60 -1.58
CA LEU A 252 13.07 -7.04 -1.15
C LEU A 252 12.89 -5.57 -0.76
N LYS A 253 12.49 -5.32 0.50
CA LYS A 253 12.09 -4.00 1.02
C LYS A 253 13.26 -3.20 1.59
N GLU A 254 14.20 -3.88 2.23
CA GLU A 254 15.28 -3.25 3.01
C GLU A 254 16.64 -3.76 2.54
N GLN A 255 17.65 -2.88 2.60
CA GLN A 255 19.02 -3.24 2.21
C GLN A 255 19.58 -4.42 3.01
N THR A 256 19.17 -4.56 4.27
CA THR A 256 19.60 -5.65 5.16
C THR A 256 19.16 -7.03 4.69
N GLN A 257 18.17 -7.13 3.80
CA GLN A 257 17.67 -8.39 3.25
C GLN A 257 18.54 -8.92 2.10
N LEU A 258 19.42 -8.10 1.51
CA LEU A 258 20.23 -8.46 0.35
C LEU A 258 21.13 -9.67 0.59
N ASP A 259 21.79 -9.74 1.74
CA ASP A 259 22.69 -10.85 2.07
C ASP A 259 21.95 -12.18 2.17
N GLY A 260 20.76 -12.18 2.77
CA GLY A 260 19.91 -13.36 2.88
C GLY A 260 19.42 -13.81 1.49
N TRP A 261 18.88 -12.86 0.72
CA TRP A 261 18.38 -13.06 -0.63
C TRP A 261 19.45 -13.57 -1.62
N LEU A 262 20.71 -13.15 -1.47
CA LEU A 262 21.81 -13.67 -2.28
C LEU A 262 22.17 -15.12 -1.90
N ARG A 263 22.07 -15.47 -0.62
CA ARG A 263 22.54 -16.75 -0.09
C ARG A 263 21.49 -17.86 -0.13
N ASP A 264 20.21 -17.53 -0.09
CA ASP A 264 19.11 -18.52 -0.05
C ASP A 264 18.70 -19.07 -1.44
N GLY A 265 19.42 -18.66 -2.49
CA GLY A 265 19.18 -19.07 -3.88
C GLY A 265 18.18 -18.18 -4.61
N SER A 266 17.62 -17.17 -3.96
CA SER A 266 16.66 -16.26 -4.57
C SER A 266 17.24 -15.47 -5.73
N ALA A 267 18.42 -14.86 -5.55
CA ALA A 267 19.11 -14.14 -6.62
C ALA A 267 19.31 -15.01 -7.87
N ALA A 268 19.84 -16.23 -7.68
CA ALA A 268 20.06 -17.18 -8.78
C ALA A 268 18.76 -17.62 -9.46
N SER A 269 17.65 -17.72 -8.72
CA SER A 269 16.33 -18.00 -9.31
C SER A 269 15.83 -16.85 -10.18
N ILE A 270 16.06 -15.59 -9.77
CA ILE A 270 15.68 -14.41 -10.56
C ILE A 270 16.55 -14.28 -11.81
N GLU A 271 17.83 -14.60 -11.71
CA GLU A 271 18.75 -14.64 -12.87
C GLU A 271 18.27 -15.57 -13.98
N GLN A 272 17.51 -16.61 -13.64
CA GLN A 272 16.95 -17.57 -14.61
C GLN A 272 15.66 -17.09 -15.28
N LEU A 273 15.00 -16.04 -14.77
CA LEU A 273 13.71 -15.57 -15.31
C LEU A 273 13.83 -14.81 -16.62
N CYS A 274 14.97 -14.17 -16.89
CA CYS A 274 15.21 -13.46 -18.14
C CYS A 274 16.70 -13.46 -18.52
N SER A 275 16.96 -13.23 -19.81
CA SER A 275 18.31 -12.98 -20.31
C SER A 275 18.69 -11.54 -19.99
N TRP A 276 19.37 -11.33 -18.86
CA TRP A 276 19.93 -10.03 -18.50
C TRP A 276 21.02 -9.64 -19.51
N GLN A 277 20.91 -8.44 -20.10
CA GLN A 277 21.89 -7.84 -21.01
C GLN A 277 22.57 -6.66 -20.35
#